data_AF-A0A940QUM9-F1
#
_entry.id   AF-A0A940QUM9-F1
#
_cell.length_a   1.000
_cell.length_b   1.000
_cell.length_c   1.000
_cell.angle_alpha   90.00
_cell.angle_beta   90.00
_cell.angle_gamma   90.00
#
_symmetry.space_group_name_H-M   'P 1'
#
loop_
_entity.id
_entity.type
_entity.pdbx_description
1 polymer ?
#
loop_
_entity_poly.entity_id
_entity_poly.type
_entity_poly.pdbx_seq_one_letter_code
_entity_poly.pdbx_strand_id
1 'polypeptide(L)'
;MKQAGLCLLLVFILLAETTLFEREGMTAEKGEYLLMGDIKEGWKVFNQKRCSQCHSIWGEGGKGGPDLGTLPDAYVSQSQLAALMWNHGPEMWGRMIARKIPHLKIDKREMSDLFAFLYFIRYMDEPGSPQRGKQLMEAKLCNRCHTVKEGAQRDLSRWGMYVNPILWAQMMWNHAPQMEQEMKKKGIARVDFKGNEMVDLIAYIRNTNPEAERVYLSPGDPRSGERLFSQRGCVQCHAPEGALDLSRKKDFPRTLAQLAGIMWNHSYAMWKKMEEKGVPRPSLSPQEIADVVAFLFATRYFDEPGDPARGKTVFVKKQCNLCHAKGAKTSDLSSLKGNLSPIMMAQALWNHGPDMLEKMRKSKVSWQKIDGKEMVDLMEYLNRGMR
;
A
#
# COMPACT_ATOMS: atom_id res chain seq x y z
N MET A 1 54.56 50.02 -26.43
CA MET A 1 54.05 48.62 -26.41
C MET A 1 53.31 48.36 -25.10
N LYS A 2 52.06 48.84 -25.00
CA LYS A 2 51.15 48.57 -23.88
C LYS A 2 49.74 48.73 -24.45
N GLN A 3 49.03 47.62 -24.66
CA GLN A 3 47.55 47.50 -24.76
C GLN A 3 47.16 46.19 -25.48
N ALA A 4 47.64 45.05 -24.96
CA ALA A 4 47.14 43.73 -25.37
C ALA A 4 46.77 42.82 -24.18
N GLY A 5 46.79 43.36 -22.95
CA GLY A 5 46.52 42.60 -21.72
C GLY A 5 45.12 42.78 -21.12
N LEU A 6 44.29 43.69 -21.65
CA LEU A 6 43.01 44.04 -21.02
C LEU A 6 41.78 43.34 -21.63
N CYS A 7 41.87 42.83 -22.87
CA CYS A 7 40.74 42.15 -23.52
C CYS A 7 40.62 40.66 -23.15
N LEU A 8 41.71 40.00 -22.73
CA LEU A 8 41.67 38.57 -22.35
C LEU A 8 41.13 38.33 -20.94
N LEU A 9 41.22 39.32 -20.04
CA LEU A 9 40.72 39.20 -18.66
C LEU A 9 39.19 39.38 -18.56
N LEU A 10 38.58 40.18 -19.44
CA LEU A 10 37.12 40.39 -19.47
C LEU A 10 36.35 39.19 -20.04
N VAL A 11 36.95 38.41 -20.95
CA VAL A 11 36.32 37.20 -21.50
C VAL A 11 36.33 36.04 -20.48
N PHE A 12 37.36 35.95 -19.63
CA PHE A 12 37.41 34.91 -18.59
C PHE A 12 36.48 35.18 -17.39
N ILE A 13 36.20 36.45 -17.07
CA ILE A 13 35.26 36.80 -15.99
C ILE A 13 33.81 36.54 -16.43
N LEU A 14 33.45 36.81 -17.70
CA LEU A 14 32.12 36.51 -18.25
C LEU A 14 31.85 35.01 -18.48
N LEU A 15 32.91 34.18 -18.64
CA LEU A 15 32.79 32.72 -18.69
C LEU A 15 32.79 32.04 -17.31
N ALA A 16 33.30 32.73 -16.28
CA ALA A 16 33.22 32.27 -14.89
C ALA A 16 31.87 32.62 -14.23
N GLU A 17 31.21 33.71 -14.64
CA GLU A 17 29.89 34.09 -14.13
C GLU A 17 28.73 33.32 -14.79
N THR A 18 28.93 32.75 -15.98
CA THR A 18 27.95 31.84 -16.61
C THR A 18 28.04 30.39 -16.11
N THR A 19 29.00 30.08 -15.23
CA THR A 19 29.16 28.75 -14.62
C THR A 19 28.89 28.73 -13.11
N LEU A 20 28.50 29.86 -12.51
CA LEU A 20 28.25 30.00 -11.07
C LEU A 20 26.90 30.62 -10.68
N PHE A 21 26.01 30.91 -11.65
CA PHE A 21 24.64 31.33 -11.37
C PHE A 21 23.66 30.16 -11.59
N GLU A 22 23.06 29.74 -10.48
CA GLU A 22 21.92 28.81 -10.38
C GLU A 22 22.18 27.34 -10.75
N ARG A 23 23.23 26.81 -10.13
CA ARG A 23 23.16 25.50 -9.46
C ARG A 23 22.30 25.64 -8.20
N GLU A 24 21.04 26.08 -8.35
CA GLU A 24 20.01 25.77 -7.36
C GLU A 24 19.72 24.28 -7.53
N GLY A 25 20.36 23.51 -6.65
CA GLY A 25 20.12 22.10 -6.54
C GLY A 25 18.62 21.87 -6.51
N MET A 26 18.20 20.90 -7.31
CA MET A 26 17.08 20.05 -6.97
C MET A 26 17.30 19.56 -5.53
N THR A 27 16.85 20.34 -4.55
CA THR A 27 16.31 19.80 -3.33
C THR A 27 15.05 19.08 -3.78
N ALA A 28 15.24 17.86 -4.29
CA ALA A 28 14.21 16.85 -4.28
C ALA A 28 13.78 16.78 -2.81
N GLU A 29 12.71 17.49 -2.50
CA GLU A 29 12.09 17.43 -1.18
C GLU A 29 11.87 15.96 -0.85
N LYS A 30 12.28 15.60 0.35
CA LYS A 30 12.12 14.29 0.95
C LYS A 30 10.68 13.80 0.74
N GLY A 31 10.54 12.69 0.03
CA GLY A 31 9.38 11.81 0.14
C GLY A 31 8.37 11.84 -1.01
N GLU A 32 8.79 11.61 -2.25
CA GLU A 32 7.89 10.95 -3.22
C GLU A 32 7.75 9.47 -2.81
N TYR A 33 6.95 9.22 -1.77
CA TYR A 33 6.58 7.87 -1.37
C TYR A 33 5.87 7.21 -2.55
N LEU A 34 6.35 6.02 -2.95
CA LEU A 34 6.03 5.30 -4.18
C LEU A 34 4.54 4.98 -4.44
N LEU A 35 3.65 5.29 -3.49
CA LEU A 35 2.22 5.32 -3.74
C LEU A 35 1.92 6.60 -4.52
N MET A 36 1.28 6.49 -5.68
CA MET A 36 0.68 7.66 -6.32
C MET A 36 -0.44 8.19 -5.40
N GLY A 37 -0.12 9.05 -4.42
CA GLY A 37 -1.08 9.72 -3.53
C GLY A 37 -0.68 9.79 -2.04
N ASP A 38 -1.25 10.76 -1.33
CA ASP A 38 -1.13 10.96 0.12
C ASP A 38 -2.29 10.29 0.88
N ILE A 39 -1.97 9.45 1.87
CA ILE A 39 -2.94 8.67 2.65
C ILE A 39 -3.87 9.58 3.48
N LYS A 40 -3.34 10.65 4.07
CA LYS A 40 -4.11 11.58 4.92
C LYS A 40 -5.06 12.41 4.07
N GLU A 41 -4.60 12.89 2.91
CA GLU A 41 -5.48 13.56 1.96
C GLU A 41 -6.54 12.58 1.42
N GLY A 42 -6.18 11.32 1.19
CA GLY A 42 -7.12 10.28 0.77
C GLY A 42 -8.26 10.03 1.77
N TRP A 43 -7.95 10.05 3.07
CA TRP A 43 -8.98 10.01 4.13
C TRP A 43 -9.94 11.23 4.06
N LYS A 44 -9.40 12.43 3.79
CA LYS A 44 -10.23 13.62 3.62
C LYS A 44 -11.12 13.47 2.39
N VAL A 45 -10.58 13.02 1.26
CA VAL A 45 -11.35 12.76 0.03
C VAL A 45 -12.48 11.77 0.31
N PHE A 46 -12.20 10.66 1.00
CA PHE A 46 -13.20 9.65 1.37
C PHE A 46 -14.41 10.25 2.12
N ASN A 47 -14.15 11.19 3.03
CA ASN A 47 -15.20 11.85 3.81
C ASN A 47 -15.88 13.00 3.05
N GLN A 48 -15.10 13.85 2.38
CA GLN A 48 -15.60 15.02 1.65
C GLN A 48 -16.45 14.61 0.44
N LYS A 49 -16.04 13.55 -0.28
CA LYS A 49 -16.81 12.96 -1.39
C LYS A 49 -17.93 12.02 -0.93
N ARG A 50 -18.20 11.98 0.39
CA ARG A 50 -19.33 11.28 1.04
C ARG A 50 -19.30 9.75 0.91
N CYS A 51 -18.15 9.15 0.62
CA CYS A 51 -18.00 7.69 0.57
C CYS A 51 -18.35 7.03 1.92
N SER A 52 -17.97 7.69 3.02
CA SER A 52 -18.25 7.25 4.40
C SER A 52 -19.73 7.20 4.77
N GLN A 53 -20.65 7.82 4.00
CA GLN A 53 -22.09 7.72 4.25
C GLN A 53 -22.69 6.35 3.91
N CYS A 54 -21.97 5.55 3.12
CA CYS A 54 -22.37 4.22 2.72
C CYS A 54 -21.35 3.16 3.14
N HIS A 55 -20.07 3.45 2.98
CA HIS A 55 -18.98 2.51 3.28
C HIS A 55 -18.40 2.77 4.66
N SER A 56 -18.33 1.74 5.49
CA SER A 56 -17.62 1.79 6.76
C SER A 56 -16.13 1.45 6.59
N ILE A 57 -15.35 1.80 7.60
CA ILE A 57 -13.97 1.35 7.80
C ILE A 57 -13.94 0.71 9.18
N TRP A 58 -13.78 -0.61 9.25
CA TRP A 58 -13.77 -1.38 10.50
C TRP A 58 -14.98 -1.11 11.41
N GLY A 59 -16.16 -1.03 10.81
CA GLY A 59 -17.44 -0.79 11.46
C GLY A 59 -17.83 0.68 11.60
N GLU A 60 -16.90 1.62 11.41
CA GLU A 60 -17.15 3.05 11.53
C GLU A 60 -17.60 3.67 10.21
N GLY A 61 -18.77 4.32 10.21
CA GLY A 61 -19.38 4.95 9.04
C GLY A 61 -20.72 4.34 8.65
N GLY A 62 -21.08 4.46 7.37
CA GLY A 62 -22.33 3.95 6.83
C GLY A 62 -22.35 2.42 6.68
N LYS A 63 -23.56 1.85 6.71
CA LYS A 63 -23.82 0.41 6.45
C LYS A 63 -24.53 0.17 5.11
N GLY A 64 -24.45 1.15 4.21
CA GLY A 64 -25.13 1.14 2.93
C GLY A 64 -24.36 0.43 1.82
N GLY A 65 -23.08 0.17 2.04
CA GLY A 65 -22.18 -0.62 1.19
C GLY A 65 -21.26 -1.49 2.05
N PRO A 66 -20.37 -2.29 1.44
CA PRO A 66 -19.42 -3.11 2.16
C PRO A 66 -18.44 -2.26 2.97
N ASP A 67 -17.95 -2.84 4.07
CA ASP A 67 -16.86 -2.26 4.87
C ASP A 67 -15.54 -2.35 4.10
N LEU A 68 -14.94 -1.22 3.80
CA LEU A 68 -13.73 -1.13 2.98
C LEU A 68 -12.43 -1.31 3.79
N GLY A 69 -12.52 -1.32 5.12
CA GLY A 69 -11.43 -1.67 6.01
C GLY A 69 -11.28 -3.19 6.19
N THR A 70 -12.34 -3.96 5.96
CA THR A 70 -12.28 -5.43 6.09
C THR A 70 -11.41 -6.06 5.02
N LEU A 71 -10.66 -7.09 5.41
CA LEU A 71 -9.78 -7.81 4.50
C LEU A 71 -10.57 -8.66 3.50
N PRO A 72 -10.40 -8.44 2.18
CA PRO A 72 -11.03 -9.31 1.19
C PRO A 72 -10.39 -10.71 1.19
N ASP A 73 -11.15 -11.71 0.71
CA ASP A 73 -10.71 -13.11 0.59
C ASP A 73 -9.50 -13.30 -0.33
N ALA A 74 -9.22 -12.34 -1.21
CA ALA A 74 -8.05 -12.31 -2.08
C ALA A 74 -7.48 -10.90 -2.17
N TYR A 75 -6.19 -10.80 -2.51
CA TYR A 75 -5.52 -9.52 -2.75
C TYR A 75 -6.23 -8.72 -3.87
N VAL A 76 -6.48 -7.44 -3.62
CA VAL A 76 -7.14 -6.54 -4.58
C VAL A 76 -6.14 -5.48 -5.04
N SER A 77 -5.65 -5.66 -6.26
CA SER A 77 -4.77 -4.70 -6.93
C SER A 77 -5.50 -3.41 -7.32
N GLN A 78 -4.76 -2.43 -7.85
CA GLN A 78 -5.36 -1.16 -8.28
C GLN A 78 -6.34 -1.35 -9.45
N SER A 79 -5.99 -2.20 -10.43
CA SER A 79 -6.87 -2.52 -11.55
C SER A 79 -8.09 -3.31 -11.11
N GLN A 80 -7.92 -4.23 -10.15
CA GLN A 80 -9.05 -4.93 -9.55
C GLN A 80 -9.96 -3.97 -8.77
N LEU A 81 -9.40 -2.98 -8.07
CA LEU A 81 -10.18 -1.95 -7.40
C LEU A 81 -10.94 -1.07 -8.41
N ALA A 82 -10.28 -0.62 -9.48
CA ALA A 82 -10.93 0.13 -10.55
C ALA A 82 -12.06 -0.69 -11.23
N ALA A 83 -11.85 -1.98 -11.44
CA ALA A 83 -12.85 -2.90 -11.96
C ALA A 83 -14.03 -3.09 -11.00
N LEU A 84 -13.78 -3.20 -9.68
CA LEU A 84 -14.84 -3.24 -8.67
C LEU A 84 -15.66 -1.95 -8.66
N MET A 85 -15.00 -0.79 -8.72
CA MET A 85 -15.68 0.50 -8.86
C MET A 85 -16.51 0.57 -10.14
N TRP A 86 -15.97 0.09 -11.28
CA TRP A 86 -16.69 0.02 -12.55
C TRP A 86 -17.96 -0.80 -12.47
N ASN A 87 -17.87 -1.99 -11.86
CA ASN A 87 -18.99 -2.89 -11.74
C ASN A 87 -20.04 -2.40 -10.73
N HIS A 88 -19.60 -1.71 -9.67
CA HIS A 88 -20.48 -1.21 -8.61
C HIS A 88 -21.08 0.18 -8.93
N GLY A 89 -20.46 0.96 -9.81
CA GLY A 89 -20.83 2.34 -10.14
C GLY A 89 -22.32 2.59 -10.37
N PRO A 90 -23.00 1.85 -11.28
CA PRO A 90 -24.44 2.03 -11.52
C PRO A 90 -25.31 1.93 -10.27
N GLU A 91 -24.98 1.00 -9.36
CA GLU A 91 -25.68 0.85 -8.09
C GLU A 91 -25.35 2.01 -7.15
N MET A 92 -24.07 2.40 -7.04
CA MET A 92 -23.64 3.53 -6.22
C MET A 92 -24.38 4.81 -6.61
N TRP A 93 -24.35 5.20 -7.88
CA TRP A 93 -25.00 6.42 -8.35
C TRP A 93 -26.51 6.36 -8.17
N GLY A 94 -27.14 5.20 -8.42
CA GLY A 94 -28.56 4.99 -8.17
C GLY A 94 -28.94 5.24 -6.70
N ARG A 95 -28.17 4.68 -5.76
CA ARG A 95 -28.34 4.91 -4.32
C ARG A 95 -28.05 6.36 -3.92
N MET A 96 -27.03 7.00 -4.51
CA MET A 96 -26.72 8.41 -4.27
C MET A 96 -27.89 9.31 -4.67
N ILE A 97 -28.46 9.11 -5.86
CA ILE A 97 -29.65 9.86 -6.33
C ILE A 97 -30.83 9.64 -5.38
N ALA A 98 -31.13 8.38 -5.03
CA ALA A 98 -32.25 8.05 -4.14
C ALA A 98 -32.11 8.69 -2.75
N ARG A 99 -30.88 8.79 -2.23
CA ARG A 99 -30.57 9.40 -0.93
C ARG A 99 -30.24 10.90 -1.02
N LYS A 100 -30.37 11.51 -2.21
CA LYS A 100 -30.03 12.93 -2.48
C LYS A 100 -28.59 13.30 -2.07
N ILE A 101 -27.66 12.36 -2.21
CA ILE A 101 -26.22 12.60 -2.01
C ILE A 101 -25.68 13.24 -3.29
N PRO A 102 -25.05 14.43 -3.23
CA PRO A 102 -24.53 15.09 -4.41
C PRO A 102 -23.38 14.29 -5.02
N HIS A 103 -23.39 14.16 -6.36
CA HIS A 103 -22.29 13.55 -7.11
C HIS A 103 -21.17 14.58 -7.31
N LEU A 104 -20.18 14.54 -6.42
CA LEU A 104 -19.02 15.43 -6.46
C LEU A 104 -17.92 14.83 -7.35
N LYS A 105 -17.43 15.61 -8.31
CA LYS A 105 -16.30 15.19 -9.15
C LYS A 105 -15.04 15.00 -8.31
N ILE A 106 -14.19 14.08 -8.77
CA ILE A 106 -12.89 13.78 -8.15
C ILE A 106 -11.79 14.09 -9.17
N ASP A 107 -10.82 14.91 -8.81
CA ASP A 107 -9.68 15.19 -9.67
C ASP A 107 -8.64 14.05 -9.66
N LYS A 108 -7.59 14.17 -10.46
CA LYS A 108 -6.58 13.10 -10.59
C LYS A 108 -5.80 12.90 -9.29
N ARG A 109 -5.47 13.98 -8.58
CA ARG A 109 -4.72 13.91 -7.32
C ARG A 109 -5.61 13.35 -6.22
N GLU A 110 -6.85 13.82 -6.11
CA GLU A 110 -7.82 13.29 -5.14
C GLU A 110 -8.07 11.79 -5.34
N MET A 111 -8.17 11.30 -6.59
CA MET A 111 -8.36 9.86 -6.85
C MET A 111 -7.10 9.05 -6.51
N SER A 112 -5.91 9.58 -6.81
CA SER A 112 -4.63 9.00 -6.39
C SER A 112 -4.56 8.87 -4.87
N ASP A 113 -4.83 9.96 -4.14
CA ASP A 113 -4.85 10.00 -2.68
C ASP A 113 -5.86 9.00 -2.11
N LEU A 114 -7.07 8.93 -2.68
CA LEU A 114 -8.09 7.96 -2.28
C LEU A 114 -7.62 6.51 -2.51
N PHE A 115 -6.97 6.21 -3.63
CA PHE A 115 -6.41 4.88 -3.89
C PHE A 115 -5.28 4.54 -2.92
N ALA A 116 -4.41 5.50 -2.60
CA ALA A 116 -3.35 5.33 -1.61
C ALA A 116 -3.93 5.04 -0.21
N PHE A 117 -4.97 5.79 0.18
CA PHE A 117 -5.70 5.56 1.43
C PHE A 117 -6.37 4.18 1.48
N LEU A 118 -7.17 3.82 0.46
CA LEU A 118 -7.86 2.52 0.38
C LEU A 118 -6.88 1.35 0.28
N TYR A 119 -5.74 1.55 -0.37
CA TYR A 119 -4.63 0.61 -0.31
C TYR A 119 -4.16 0.46 1.13
N PHE A 120 -3.74 1.55 1.76
CA PHE A 120 -3.16 1.55 3.11
C PHE A 120 -4.06 0.90 4.17
N ILE A 121 -5.35 1.24 4.24
CA ILE A 121 -6.25 0.68 5.27
C ILE A 121 -6.45 -0.83 5.17
N ARG A 122 -6.36 -1.41 3.97
CA ARG A 122 -6.48 -2.86 3.76
C ARG A 122 -5.23 -3.62 4.19
N TYR A 123 -4.14 -2.91 4.47
CA TYR A 123 -2.93 -3.49 5.00
C TYR A 123 -2.71 -3.22 6.48
N MET A 124 -3.30 -2.13 6.97
CA MET A 124 -3.45 -1.95 8.39
C MET A 124 -4.33 -3.07 8.92
N ASP A 125 -3.95 -3.62 10.06
CA ASP A 125 -4.71 -4.68 10.69
C ASP A 125 -6.10 -4.17 11.11
N GLU A 126 -7.13 -4.98 10.87
CA GLU A 126 -8.41 -4.81 11.56
C GLU A 126 -8.17 -4.73 13.07
N PRO A 127 -8.92 -3.92 13.82
CA PRO A 127 -8.75 -3.85 15.27
C PRO A 127 -8.81 -5.23 15.93
N GLY A 128 -7.74 -5.61 16.62
CA GLY A 128 -7.69 -6.87 17.39
C GLY A 128 -8.59 -6.83 18.61
N SER A 129 -8.87 -8.01 19.17
CA SER A 129 -9.59 -8.16 20.45
C SER A 129 -8.61 -8.13 21.63
N PRO A 130 -8.67 -7.11 22.51
CA PRO A 130 -7.88 -7.08 23.73
C PRO A 130 -8.15 -8.28 24.65
N GLN A 131 -9.38 -8.80 24.66
CA GLN A 131 -9.77 -9.95 25.46
C GLN A 131 -9.08 -11.23 24.97
N ARG A 132 -9.09 -11.50 23.66
CA ARG A 132 -8.33 -12.62 23.08
C ARG A 132 -6.82 -12.43 23.28
N GLY A 133 -6.31 -11.21 23.11
CA GLY A 133 -4.90 -10.90 23.36
C GLY A 133 -4.46 -11.20 24.80
N LYS A 134 -5.30 -10.88 25.79
CA LYS A 134 -5.05 -11.24 27.19
C LYS A 134 -4.98 -12.76 27.39
N GLN A 135 -5.89 -13.51 26.78
CA GLN A 135 -5.88 -14.98 26.84
C GLN A 135 -4.63 -15.55 26.18
N LEU A 136 -4.18 -14.97 25.06
CA LEU A 136 -2.98 -15.39 24.35
C LEU A 136 -1.70 -15.19 25.18
N MET A 137 -1.61 -14.13 25.98
CA MET A 137 -0.48 -13.89 26.89
C MET A 137 -0.26 -15.03 27.89
N GLU A 138 -1.35 -15.66 28.33
CA GLU A 138 -1.31 -16.82 29.23
C GLU A 138 -1.12 -18.12 28.44
N ALA A 139 -1.93 -18.36 27.40
CA ALA A 139 -1.92 -19.59 26.63
C ALA A 139 -0.58 -19.85 25.92
N LYS A 140 0.10 -18.80 25.48
CA LYS A 140 1.45 -18.89 24.86
C LYS A 140 2.58 -18.66 25.86
N LEU A 141 2.28 -18.62 27.17
CA LEU A 141 3.24 -18.50 28.27
C LEU A 141 4.11 -17.23 28.24
N CYS A 142 3.69 -16.19 27.52
CA CYS A 142 4.40 -14.91 27.46
C CYS A 142 4.57 -14.29 28.86
N ASN A 143 3.56 -14.48 29.73
CA ASN A 143 3.54 -14.01 31.11
C ASN A 143 4.60 -14.67 32.04
N ARG A 144 5.27 -15.76 31.60
CA ARG A 144 6.38 -16.38 32.35
C ARG A 144 7.66 -15.54 32.32
N CYS A 145 7.75 -14.60 31.39
CA CYS A 145 8.90 -13.73 31.22
C CYS A 145 8.51 -12.24 31.17
N HIS A 146 7.37 -11.92 30.57
CA HIS A 146 6.92 -10.56 30.35
C HIS A 146 5.78 -10.17 31.30
N THR A 147 5.83 -8.94 31.78
CA THR A 147 4.75 -8.31 32.54
C THR A 147 4.02 -7.31 31.65
N VAL A 148 2.77 -6.96 31.99
CA VAL A 148 2.01 -5.89 31.34
C VAL A 148 1.52 -4.93 32.42
N LYS A 149 2.48 -4.44 33.19
CA LYS A 149 2.27 -3.54 34.32
C LYS A 149 3.37 -2.51 34.28
N GLU A 150 2.98 -1.25 34.18
CA GLU A 150 3.90 -0.13 34.06
C GLU A 150 4.97 -0.14 35.16
N GLY A 151 6.22 0.06 34.74
CA GLY A 151 7.39 0.12 35.63
C GLY A 151 7.93 -1.23 36.10
N ALA A 152 7.31 -2.36 35.71
CA ALA A 152 7.81 -3.68 36.06
C ALA A 152 8.99 -4.14 35.16
N GLN A 153 9.77 -5.10 35.65
CA GLN A 153 10.84 -5.71 34.85
C GLN A 153 10.24 -6.46 33.65
N ARG A 154 10.82 -6.27 32.45
CA ARG A 154 10.34 -6.84 31.18
C ARG A 154 8.89 -6.46 30.86
N ASP A 155 8.49 -5.26 31.26
CA ASP A 155 7.17 -4.71 31.00
C ASP A 155 6.94 -4.42 29.51
N LEU A 156 5.81 -4.91 29.01
CA LEU A 156 5.34 -4.69 27.66
C LEU A 156 4.41 -3.48 27.54
N SER A 157 3.84 -2.96 28.64
CA SER A 157 2.83 -1.90 28.61
C SER A 157 3.34 -0.61 27.96
N ARG A 158 4.63 -0.31 28.14
CA ARG A 158 5.31 0.81 27.46
C ARG A 158 5.23 0.77 25.94
N TRP A 159 5.10 -0.41 25.35
CA TRP A 159 4.99 -0.58 23.90
C TRP A 159 3.57 -0.35 23.38
N GLY A 160 2.59 -0.24 24.28
CA GLY A 160 1.22 0.11 23.95
C GLY A 160 1.10 1.49 23.25
N MET A 161 2.06 2.40 23.43
CA MET A 161 2.05 3.70 22.76
C MET A 161 2.20 3.59 21.22
N TYR A 162 2.79 2.51 20.70
CA TYR A 162 3.07 2.38 19.27
C TYR A 162 1.89 1.81 18.48
N VAL A 163 1.39 2.61 17.53
CA VAL A 163 0.21 2.27 16.70
C VAL A 163 0.57 1.44 15.48
N ASN A 164 1.82 1.47 15.03
CA ASN A 164 2.22 0.75 13.84
C ASN A 164 2.64 -0.69 14.20
N PRO A 165 1.92 -1.74 13.75
CA PRO A 165 2.25 -3.13 14.04
C PRO A 165 3.64 -3.53 13.55
N ILE A 166 4.22 -2.77 12.61
CA ILE A 166 5.55 -3.04 12.12
C ILE A 166 6.67 -2.87 13.15
N LEU A 167 6.43 -2.03 14.16
CA LEU A 167 7.36 -1.95 15.29
C LEU A 167 7.40 -3.24 16.08
N TRP A 168 6.26 -3.93 16.20
CA TRP A 168 6.23 -5.26 16.82
C TRP A 168 7.06 -6.26 16.01
N ALA A 169 7.00 -6.20 14.67
CA ALA A 169 7.87 -7.02 13.82
C ALA A 169 9.36 -6.78 14.11
N GLN A 170 9.79 -5.52 14.20
CA GLN A 170 11.20 -5.19 14.48
C GLN A 170 11.63 -5.56 15.89
N MET A 171 10.81 -5.26 16.90
CA MET A 171 11.11 -5.61 18.28
C MET A 171 11.27 -7.12 18.43
N MET A 172 10.31 -7.88 17.90
CA MET A 172 10.36 -9.33 17.94
C MET A 172 11.51 -9.89 17.11
N TRP A 173 11.80 -9.31 15.94
CA TRP A 173 12.95 -9.67 15.12
C TRP A 173 14.27 -9.51 15.88
N ASN A 174 14.46 -8.38 16.57
CA ASN A 174 15.68 -8.12 17.33
C ASN A 174 15.76 -8.95 18.61
N HIS A 175 14.62 -9.17 19.28
CA HIS A 175 14.55 -9.86 20.57
C HIS A 175 14.42 -11.39 20.48
N ALA A 176 14.13 -11.93 19.29
CA ALA A 176 13.98 -13.36 19.06
C ALA A 176 15.15 -14.25 19.52
N PRO A 177 16.47 -13.91 19.42
CA PRO A 177 17.53 -14.81 19.88
C PRO A 177 17.51 -14.95 21.40
N GLN A 178 17.33 -13.83 22.13
CA GLN A 178 17.29 -13.88 23.59
C GLN A 178 16.03 -14.61 24.05
N MET A 179 14.88 -14.36 23.42
CA MET A 179 13.66 -15.11 23.72
C MET A 179 13.84 -16.61 23.48
N GLU A 180 14.43 -17.02 22.36
CA GLU A 180 14.70 -18.43 22.06
C GLU A 180 15.57 -19.10 23.14
N GLN A 181 16.66 -18.44 23.53
CA GLN A 181 17.55 -18.95 24.57
C GLN A 181 16.83 -19.10 25.92
N GLU A 182 16.06 -18.09 26.32
CA GLU A 182 15.31 -18.12 27.59
C GLU A 182 14.16 -19.13 27.56
N MET A 183 13.46 -19.29 26.44
CA MET A 183 12.45 -20.33 26.26
C MET A 183 13.07 -21.73 26.41
N LYS A 184 14.22 -21.98 25.78
CA LYS A 184 14.96 -23.24 25.93
C LYS A 184 15.34 -23.50 27.39
N LYS A 185 15.89 -22.51 28.10
CA LYS A 185 16.25 -22.64 29.54
C LYS A 185 15.05 -22.96 30.42
N LYS A 186 13.88 -22.42 30.09
CA LYS A 186 12.64 -22.59 30.87
C LYS A 186 11.79 -23.79 30.42
N GLY A 187 12.24 -24.57 29.44
CA GLY A 187 11.47 -25.68 28.88
C GLY A 187 10.17 -25.24 28.17
N ILE A 188 10.11 -24.00 27.72
CA ILE A 188 8.96 -23.46 26.98
C ILE A 188 9.12 -23.89 25.52
N ALA A 189 8.13 -24.61 25.01
CA ALA A 189 8.08 -24.95 23.59
C ALA A 189 8.02 -23.68 22.74
N ARG A 190 8.54 -23.79 21.53
CA ARG A 190 8.52 -22.69 20.57
C ARG A 190 7.09 -22.17 20.37
N VAL A 191 6.94 -20.85 20.50
CA VAL A 191 5.67 -20.16 20.29
C VAL A 191 5.53 -19.81 18.81
N ASP A 192 4.40 -20.13 18.19
CA ASP A 192 4.05 -19.67 16.85
C ASP A 192 2.72 -18.89 16.88
N PHE A 193 2.56 -17.91 15.98
CA PHE A 193 1.35 -17.11 15.81
C PHE A 193 0.51 -17.57 14.61
N LYS A 194 -0.82 -17.56 14.73
CA LYS A 194 -1.77 -17.92 13.67
C LYS A 194 -2.77 -16.80 13.44
N GLY A 195 -3.14 -16.55 12.19
CA GLY A 195 -4.16 -15.57 11.83
C GLY A 195 -3.94 -14.22 12.53
N ASN A 196 -4.95 -13.80 13.31
CA ASN A 196 -4.96 -12.51 14.00
C ASN A 196 -4.40 -12.56 15.43
N GLU A 197 -3.76 -13.66 15.88
CA GLU A 197 -3.23 -13.76 17.25
C GLU A 197 -2.22 -12.64 17.57
N MET A 198 -1.39 -12.24 16.61
CA MET A 198 -0.46 -11.11 16.78
C MET A 198 -1.23 -9.79 16.95
N VAL A 199 -2.27 -9.57 16.15
CA VAL A 199 -3.12 -8.39 16.19
C VAL A 199 -3.82 -8.29 17.56
N ASP A 200 -4.41 -9.39 18.01
CA ASP A 200 -5.11 -9.47 19.30
C ASP A 200 -4.14 -9.19 20.46
N LEU A 201 -2.92 -9.73 20.43
CA LEU A 201 -1.89 -9.48 21.45
C LEU A 201 -1.46 -8.01 21.48
N ILE A 202 -1.24 -7.39 20.32
CA ILE A 202 -0.94 -5.96 20.21
C ILE A 202 -2.11 -5.13 20.75
N ALA A 203 -3.36 -5.48 20.41
CA ALA A 203 -4.54 -4.79 20.89
C ALA A 203 -4.67 -4.85 22.43
N TYR A 204 -4.36 -6.00 23.04
CA TYR A 204 -4.33 -6.13 24.49
C TYR A 204 -3.31 -5.19 25.14
N ILE A 205 -2.08 -5.18 24.64
CA ILE A 205 -1.00 -4.35 25.19
C ILE A 205 -1.28 -2.86 24.99
N ARG A 206 -1.94 -2.47 23.90
CA ARG A 206 -2.40 -1.09 23.70
C ARG A 206 -3.47 -0.68 24.71
N ASN A 207 -4.36 -1.60 25.04
CA ASN A 207 -5.48 -1.38 25.95
C ASN A 207 -5.04 -1.27 27.42
N THR A 208 -3.79 -1.62 27.77
CA THR A 208 -3.29 -1.44 29.14
C THR A 208 -2.90 -0.01 29.46
N ASN A 209 -2.74 0.84 28.45
CA ASN A 209 -2.56 2.27 28.63
C ASN A 209 -3.38 3.04 27.55
N PRO A 210 -4.69 3.22 27.76
CA PRO A 210 -5.58 3.86 26.79
C PRO A 210 -5.23 5.34 26.57
N GLU A 211 -4.78 6.02 27.62
CA GLU A 211 -4.46 7.47 27.65
C GLU A 211 -3.06 7.81 27.11
N ALA A 212 -2.22 6.80 26.80
CA ALA A 212 -0.89 7.04 26.26
C ALA A 212 -0.93 7.80 24.94
N GLU A 213 -0.06 8.80 24.79
CA GLU A 213 0.17 9.47 23.53
C GLU A 213 0.63 8.45 22.49
N ARG A 214 -0.10 8.41 21.37
CA ARG A 214 0.10 7.40 20.34
C ARG A 214 1.22 7.82 19.40
N VAL A 215 2.25 6.98 19.29
CA VAL A 215 3.35 7.19 18.37
C VAL A 215 3.08 6.48 17.05
N TYR A 216 3.08 7.28 15.99
CA TYR A 216 3.03 6.83 14.60
C TYR A 216 4.43 6.97 14.01
N LEU A 217 4.96 5.88 13.44
CA LEU A 217 6.09 6.03 12.53
C LEU A 217 5.57 6.61 11.22
N SER A 218 6.38 7.49 10.64
CA SER A 218 6.25 7.86 9.24
C SER A 218 6.23 6.60 8.37
N PRO A 219 5.50 6.62 7.24
CA PRO A 219 5.67 5.62 6.20
C PRO A 219 7.17 5.46 5.89
N GLY A 220 7.63 4.24 5.65
CA GLY A 220 9.02 4.00 5.26
C GLY A 220 9.26 4.35 3.79
N ASP A 221 10.49 4.64 3.41
CA ASP A 221 10.90 4.93 2.04
C ASP A 221 11.22 3.63 1.29
N PRO A 222 10.47 3.26 0.23
CA PRO A 222 10.71 2.03 -0.53
C PRO A 222 12.10 1.93 -1.18
N ARG A 223 12.68 3.05 -1.63
CA ARG A 223 14.02 3.03 -2.24
C ARG A 223 15.10 2.74 -1.22
N SER A 224 14.99 3.34 -0.03
CA SER A 224 15.84 3.00 1.11
C SER A 224 15.60 1.57 1.57
N GLY A 225 14.35 1.11 1.55
CA GLY A 225 13.97 -0.25 1.87
C GLY A 225 14.60 -1.30 0.95
N GLU A 226 14.61 -1.08 -0.35
CA GLU A 226 15.25 -1.96 -1.34
C GLU A 226 16.75 -2.10 -1.07
N ARG A 227 17.43 -0.95 -0.85
CA ARG A 227 18.85 -0.92 -0.50
C ARG A 227 19.12 -1.66 0.81
N LEU A 228 18.32 -1.41 1.84
CA LEU A 228 18.42 -2.08 3.13
C LEU A 228 18.17 -3.59 3.01
N PHE A 229 17.19 -4.01 2.21
CA PHE A 229 16.89 -5.41 1.98
C PHE A 229 18.09 -6.17 1.39
N SER A 230 18.84 -5.52 0.51
CA SER A 230 20.07 -6.07 -0.05
C SER A 230 21.23 -6.02 0.96
N GLN A 231 21.45 -4.86 1.58
CA GLN A 231 22.56 -4.62 2.53
C GLN A 231 22.46 -5.49 3.80
N ARG A 232 21.24 -5.78 4.26
CA ARG A 232 20.98 -6.66 5.42
C ARG A 232 20.96 -8.14 5.05
N GLY A 233 21.27 -8.49 3.79
CA GLY A 233 21.42 -9.87 3.32
C GLY A 233 20.11 -10.59 3.03
N CYS A 234 18.95 -9.93 3.14
CA CYS A 234 17.64 -10.55 2.92
C CYS A 234 17.51 -11.12 1.50
N VAL A 235 18.05 -10.39 0.51
CA VAL A 235 18.03 -10.77 -0.91
C VAL A 235 18.75 -12.09 -1.21
N GLN A 236 19.66 -12.55 -0.35
CA GLN A 236 20.39 -13.81 -0.58
C GLN A 236 19.50 -15.06 -0.54
N CYS A 237 18.31 -14.95 0.04
CA CYS A 237 17.29 -16.00 0.05
C CYS A 237 15.97 -15.52 -0.58
N HIS A 238 15.60 -14.27 -0.36
CA HIS A 238 14.33 -13.68 -0.77
C HIS A 238 14.44 -12.83 -2.06
N ALA A 239 15.26 -13.27 -3.00
CA ALA A 239 15.41 -12.59 -4.29
C ALA A 239 14.12 -12.70 -5.13
N PRO A 240 13.81 -11.69 -5.97
CA PRO A 240 12.78 -11.80 -7.00
C PRO A 240 12.96 -13.05 -7.86
N GLU A 241 11.85 -13.66 -8.27
CA GLU A 241 11.79 -14.90 -9.06
C GLU A 241 12.37 -16.15 -8.40
N GLY A 242 13.00 -16.02 -7.22
CA GLY A 242 13.52 -17.12 -6.42
C GLY A 242 12.43 -17.99 -5.78
N ALA A 243 12.85 -19.07 -5.13
CA ALA A 243 11.94 -20.00 -4.45
C ALA A 243 11.22 -19.39 -3.24
N LEU A 244 11.83 -18.37 -2.59
CA LEU A 244 11.28 -17.65 -1.44
C LEU A 244 11.02 -16.16 -1.78
N ASP A 245 10.65 -15.90 -3.04
CA ASP A 245 10.39 -14.57 -3.56
C ASP A 245 9.21 -13.87 -2.84
N LEU A 246 9.54 -12.80 -2.10
CA LEU A 246 8.57 -12.01 -1.33
C LEU A 246 7.80 -11.00 -2.20
N SER A 247 8.14 -10.83 -3.47
CA SER A 247 7.38 -9.98 -4.41
C SER A 247 6.09 -10.66 -4.89
N ARG A 248 5.96 -11.98 -4.73
CA ARG A 248 4.78 -12.74 -5.18
C ARG A 248 3.55 -12.40 -4.33
N LYS A 249 2.53 -11.84 -4.98
CA LYS A 249 1.26 -11.38 -4.36
C LYS A 249 0.51 -12.48 -3.58
N LYS A 250 0.58 -13.74 -4.01
CA LYS A 250 -0.25 -14.84 -3.48
C LYS A 250 0.22 -15.35 -2.11
N ASP A 251 1.52 -15.25 -1.84
CA ASP A 251 2.14 -15.89 -0.68
C ASP A 251 2.56 -14.88 0.41
N PHE A 252 2.29 -13.58 0.18
CA PHE A 252 2.67 -12.51 1.10
C PHE A 252 1.56 -12.27 2.15
N PRO A 253 1.91 -12.02 3.44
CA PRO A 253 0.93 -11.67 4.48
C PRO A 253 0.08 -10.47 4.10
N ARG A 254 -1.21 -10.52 4.44
CA ARG A 254 -2.17 -9.50 4.01
C ARG A 254 -2.08 -8.23 4.83
N THR A 255 -1.60 -8.33 6.07
CA THR A 255 -1.46 -7.19 6.99
C THR A 255 -0.09 -7.11 7.63
N LEU A 256 0.20 -5.96 8.25
CA LEU A 256 1.46 -5.70 8.95
C LEU A 256 1.66 -6.61 10.17
N ALA A 257 0.64 -6.89 10.98
CA ALA A 257 0.80 -7.81 12.10
C ALA A 257 0.87 -9.27 11.66
N GLN A 258 0.19 -9.66 10.58
CA GLN A 258 0.40 -10.99 9.99
C GLN A 258 1.83 -11.14 9.50
N LEU A 259 2.40 -10.10 8.88
CA LEU A 259 3.81 -10.08 8.53
C LEU A 259 4.70 -10.24 9.78
N ALA A 260 4.41 -9.53 10.87
CA ALA A 260 5.15 -9.72 12.12
C ALA A 260 5.06 -11.16 12.66
N GLY A 261 3.87 -11.76 12.66
CA GLY A 261 3.65 -13.14 13.07
C GLY A 261 4.37 -14.16 12.18
N ILE A 262 4.33 -13.97 10.86
CA ILE A 262 5.05 -14.82 9.91
C ILE A 262 6.56 -14.62 10.05
N MET A 263 7.07 -13.40 10.22
CA MET A 263 8.48 -13.15 10.47
C MET A 263 8.96 -13.83 11.76
N TRP A 264 8.14 -13.82 12.82
CA TRP A 264 8.41 -14.56 14.05
C TRP A 264 8.41 -16.08 13.83
N ASN A 265 7.39 -16.62 13.16
CA ASN A 265 7.31 -18.06 12.88
C ASN A 265 8.35 -18.51 11.84
N HIS A 266 8.79 -17.63 10.95
CA HIS A 266 9.87 -17.93 10.02
C HIS A 266 11.23 -17.63 10.65
N SER A 267 11.23 -17.06 11.87
CA SER A 267 12.40 -17.06 12.72
C SER A 267 12.87 -18.44 13.05
N TYR A 268 13.98 -18.64 13.74
CA TYR A 268 14.60 -19.97 13.85
C TYR A 268 15.09 -20.54 12.49
N ALA A 269 14.21 -20.82 11.52
CA ALA A 269 14.55 -21.33 10.19
C ALA A 269 15.43 -20.35 9.42
N MET A 270 15.06 -19.05 9.36
CA MET A 270 15.92 -18.02 8.76
C MET A 270 17.27 -17.96 9.47
N TRP A 271 17.31 -18.09 10.80
CA TRP A 271 18.52 -17.94 11.60
C TRP A 271 19.49 -19.09 11.42
N LYS A 272 18.97 -20.31 11.45
CA LYS A 272 19.73 -21.51 11.13
C LYS A 272 20.31 -21.41 9.72
N LYS A 273 19.54 -20.95 8.74
CA LYS A 273 20.04 -20.76 7.36
C LYS A 273 21.03 -19.62 7.22
N MET A 274 20.87 -18.53 7.99
CA MET A 274 21.85 -17.44 8.06
C MET A 274 23.18 -17.94 8.61
N GLU A 275 23.15 -18.70 9.71
CA GLU A 275 24.34 -19.32 10.31
C GLU A 275 25.05 -20.27 9.33
N GLU A 276 24.29 -21.17 8.69
CA GLU A 276 24.81 -22.08 7.66
C GLU A 276 25.46 -21.35 6.47
N LYS A 277 24.99 -20.14 6.13
CA LYS A 277 25.50 -19.32 5.01
C LYS A 277 26.53 -18.27 5.44
N GLY A 278 26.87 -18.17 6.73
CA GLY A 278 27.75 -17.13 7.24
C GLY A 278 27.18 -15.70 7.13
N VAL A 279 25.85 -15.56 7.05
CA VAL A 279 25.16 -14.26 7.02
C VAL A 279 24.95 -13.80 8.46
N PRO A 280 25.49 -12.64 8.89
CA PRO A 280 25.27 -12.15 10.23
C PRO A 280 23.80 -11.78 10.43
N ARG A 281 23.25 -12.08 11.61
CA ARG A 281 21.88 -11.65 11.96
C ARG A 281 21.83 -10.12 11.98
N PRO A 282 21.03 -9.47 11.11
CA PRO A 282 20.92 -8.02 11.15
C PRO A 282 20.05 -7.58 12.32
N SER A 283 20.48 -6.55 13.04
CA SER A 283 19.58 -5.73 13.86
C SER A 283 18.96 -4.65 12.99
N LEU A 284 17.67 -4.39 13.15
CA LEU A 284 16.96 -3.34 12.41
C LEU A 284 16.51 -2.24 13.37
N SER A 285 16.73 -0.98 13.00
CA SER A 285 16.13 0.17 13.66
C SER A 285 14.64 0.31 13.28
N PRO A 286 13.86 1.10 14.04
CA PRO A 286 12.47 1.44 13.70
C PRO A 286 12.28 1.98 12.27
N GLN A 287 13.17 2.85 11.81
CA GLN A 287 13.07 3.41 10.45
C GLN A 287 13.44 2.36 9.40
N GLU A 288 14.47 1.55 9.64
CA GLU A 288 14.90 0.53 8.66
C GLU A 288 13.83 -0.53 8.42
N ILE A 289 13.13 -0.99 9.46
CA ILE A 289 12.03 -1.94 9.26
C ILE A 289 10.88 -1.26 8.49
N ALA A 290 10.59 0.01 8.78
CA ALA A 290 9.54 0.74 8.09
C ALA A 290 9.86 0.85 6.60
N ASP A 291 11.11 1.18 6.26
CA ASP A 291 11.61 1.30 4.90
C ASP A 291 11.55 -0.06 4.16
N VAL A 292 12.08 -1.13 4.77
CA VAL A 292 12.03 -2.49 4.19
C VAL A 292 10.60 -2.93 3.92
N VAL A 293 9.68 -2.64 4.85
CA VAL A 293 8.27 -2.98 4.66
C VAL A 293 7.64 -2.12 3.60
N ALA A 294 7.95 -0.82 3.54
CA ALA A 294 7.51 0.02 2.45
C ALA A 294 7.99 -0.49 1.10
N PHE A 295 9.23 -1.01 0.99
CA PHE A 295 9.74 -1.68 -0.21
C PHE A 295 8.94 -2.93 -0.58
N LEU A 296 8.78 -3.86 0.36
CA LEU A 296 7.96 -5.06 0.14
C LEU A 296 6.52 -4.70 -0.23
N PHE A 297 6.05 -3.53 0.21
CA PHE A 297 4.73 -3.02 -0.08
C PHE A 297 4.60 -2.33 -1.44
N ALA A 298 5.63 -1.64 -1.83
CA ALA A 298 5.78 -1.00 -3.11
C ALA A 298 5.78 -2.02 -4.26
N THR A 299 6.52 -3.12 -4.12
CA THR A 299 6.71 -4.12 -5.19
C THR A 299 5.41 -4.77 -5.67
N ARG A 300 4.33 -4.67 -4.88
CA ARG A 300 3.03 -5.24 -5.26
C ARG A 300 1.94 -4.20 -5.44
N TYR A 301 2.26 -2.91 -5.29
CA TYR A 301 1.32 -1.81 -5.51
C TYR A 301 0.87 -1.74 -6.97
N PHE A 302 1.81 -1.89 -7.91
CA PHE A 302 1.52 -1.83 -9.33
C PHE A 302 1.01 -3.18 -9.87
N ASP A 303 0.16 -3.10 -10.89
CA ASP A 303 -0.30 -4.25 -11.65
C ASP A 303 0.75 -4.70 -12.66
N GLU A 304 0.79 -6.00 -12.94
CA GLU A 304 1.55 -6.52 -14.08
C GLU A 304 0.97 -5.98 -15.39
N PRO A 305 1.80 -5.74 -16.43
CA PRO A 305 1.31 -5.28 -17.72
C PRO A 305 0.25 -6.20 -18.34
N GLY A 306 -0.66 -5.58 -19.09
CA GLY A 306 -1.71 -6.31 -19.80
C GLY A 306 -1.24 -6.94 -21.10
N ASP A 307 -2.15 -7.65 -21.74
CA ASP A 307 -2.01 -8.09 -23.12
C ASP A 307 -2.90 -7.23 -24.02
N PRO A 308 -2.33 -6.51 -24.99
CA PRO A 308 -3.09 -5.60 -25.84
C PRO A 308 -4.04 -6.34 -26.80
N ALA A 309 -3.74 -7.57 -27.21
CA ALA A 309 -4.61 -8.34 -28.10
C ALA A 309 -5.86 -8.83 -27.35
N ARG A 310 -5.69 -9.28 -26.10
CA ARG A 310 -6.84 -9.55 -25.23
C ARG A 310 -7.60 -8.26 -24.91
N GLY A 311 -6.90 -7.15 -24.69
CA GLY A 311 -7.52 -5.84 -24.47
C GLY A 311 -8.41 -5.38 -25.62
N LYS A 312 -7.96 -5.54 -26.86
CA LYS A 312 -8.76 -5.30 -28.06
C LYS A 312 -10.03 -6.16 -28.08
N THR A 313 -9.89 -7.43 -27.70
CA THR A 313 -11.02 -8.36 -27.60
C THR A 313 -12.01 -7.88 -26.54
N VAL A 314 -11.54 -7.46 -25.35
CA VAL A 314 -12.38 -6.87 -24.31
C VAL A 314 -13.10 -5.62 -24.81
N PHE A 315 -12.39 -4.70 -25.47
CA PHE A 315 -12.95 -3.45 -25.99
C PHE A 315 -14.14 -3.68 -26.94
N VAL A 316 -14.05 -4.69 -27.81
CA VAL A 316 -15.13 -5.06 -28.73
C VAL A 316 -16.23 -5.87 -28.02
N LYS A 317 -15.84 -6.89 -27.25
CA LYS A 317 -16.79 -7.78 -26.55
C LYS A 317 -17.65 -7.03 -25.55
N LYS A 318 -17.08 -6.04 -24.85
CA LYS A 318 -17.79 -5.15 -23.92
C LYS A 318 -18.41 -3.93 -24.63
N GLN A 319 -18.46 -3.95 -25.97
CA GLN A 319 -19.15 -2.98 -26.81
C GLN A 319 -18.68 -1.52 -26.65
N CYS A 320 -17.47 -1.30 -26.12
CA CYS A 320 -16.89 0.03 -25.97
C CYS A 320 -16.68 0.69 -27.34
N ASN A 321 -16.35 -0.11 -28.35
CA ASN A 321 -16.14 0.33 -29.73
C ASN A 321 -17.38 0.98 -30.38
N LEU A 322 -18.60 0.76 -29.88
CA LEU A 322 -19.79 1.39 -30.42
C LEU A 322 -19.80 2.92 -30.26
N CYS A 323 -19.07 3.44 -29.28
CA CYS A 323 -18.99 4.89 -29.00
C CYS A 323 -17.56 5.44 -28.92
N HIS A 324 -16.58 4.59 -28.62
CA HIS A 324 -15.21 5.00 -28.29
C HIS A 324 -14.16 4.60 -29.32
N ALA A 325 -14.58 4.09 -30.48
CA ALA A 325 -13.65 3.72 -31.55
C ALA A 325 -12.84 4.93 -32.04
N LYS A 326 -11.69 4.64 -32.65
CA LYS A 326 -10.84 5.63 -33.31
C LYS A 326 -11.65 6.41 -34.36
N GLY A 327 -11.61 7.74 -34.31
CA GLY A 327 -12.37 8.61 -35.19
C GLY A 327 -13.87 8.72 -34.86
N ALA A 328 -14.34 8.18 -33.72
CA ALA A 328 -15.73 8.32 -33.31
C ALA A 328 -16.09 9.79 -33.00
N LYS A 329 -17.25 10.23 -33.49
CA LYS A 329 -17.76 11.61 -33.28
C LYS A 329 -18.15 11.90 -31.82
N THR A 330 -18.44 10.87 -31.03
CA THR A 330 -18.88 10.99 -29.63
C THR A 330 -17.73 11.26 -28.68
N SER A 331 -16.71 10.40 -28.65
CA SER A 331 -15.48 10.56 -27.85
C SER A 331 -14.45 9.50 -28.24
N ASP A 332 -13.48 9.87 -29.07
CA ASP A 332 -12.34 9.03 -29.44
C ASP A 332 -11.33 8.89 -28.28
N LEU A 333 -11.07 7.66 -27.83
CA LEU A 333 -10.12 7.38 -26.74
C LEU A 333 -8.66 7.29 -27.20
N SER A 334 -8.36 7.46 -28.49
CA SER A 334 -6.99 7.39 -29.03
C SER A 334 -6.06 8.43 -28.42
N SER A 335 -6.62 9.54 -27.94
CA SER A 335 -5.91 10.62 -27.23
C SER A 335 -5.36 10.20 -25.87
N LEU A 336 -5.86 9.10 -25.29
CA LEU A 336 -5.43 8.60 -23.98
C LEU A 336 -4.18 7.72 -24.05
N LYS A 337 -3.59 7.57 -25.24
CA LYS A 337 -2.37 6.78 -25.47
C LYS A 337 -1.26 7.14 -24.47
N GLY A 338 -0.73 6.12 -23.80
CA GLY A 338 0.37 6.24 -22.83
C GLY A 338 0.02 6.88 -21.49
N ASN A 339 -1.23 7.29 -21.29
CA ASN A 339 -1.64 8.03 -20.09
C ASN A 339 -2.63 7.27 -19.21
N LEU A 340 -3.08 6.06 -19.58
CA LEU A 340 -4.04 5.32 -18.77
C LEU A 340 -3.36 4.56 -17.64
N SER A 341 -3.95 4.71 -16.46
CA SER A 341 -3.63 3.97 -15.25
C SER A 341 -4.94 3.51 -14.58
N PRO A 342 -4.89 2.55 -13.64
CA PRO A 342 -6.08 2.13 -12.90
C PRO A 342 -6.78 3.30 -12.20
N ILE A 343 -5.99 4.21 -11.64
CA ILE A 343 -6.46 5.43 -10.96
C ILE A 343 -7.18 6.33 -11.95
N MET A 344 -6.62 6.55 -13.14
CA MET A 344 -7.26 7.37 -14.17
C MET A 344 -8.53 6.71 -14.73
N MET A 345 -8.56 5.39 -14.87
CA MET A 345 -9.77 4.65 -15.23
C MET A 345 -10.87 4.84 -14.18
N ALA A 346 -10.55 4.72 -12.89
CA ALA A 346 -11.50 4.94 -11.80
C ALA A 346 -11.98 6.40 -11.73
N GLN A 347 -11.09 7.36 -11.93
CA GLN A 347 -11.42 8.78 -11.98
C GLN A 347 -12.36 9.11 -13.15
N ALA A 348 -12.01 8.65 -14.36
CA ALA A 348 -12.82 8.86 -15.55
C ALA A 348 -14.20 8.21 -15.39
N LEU A 349 -14.24 6.98 -14.88
CA LEU A 349 -15.48 6.30 -14.52
C LEU A 349 -16.31 7.12 -13.53
N TRP A 350 -15.72 7.59 -12.43
CA TRP A 350 -16.47 8.34 -11.41
C TRP A 350 -17.09 9.60 -12.02
N ASN A 351 -16.30 10.38 -12.76
CA ASN A 351 -16.76 11.67 -13.28
C ASN A 351 -17.67 11.58 -14.51
N HIS A 352 -17.45 10.62 -15.41
CA HIS A 352 -18.17 10.48 -16.68
C HIS A 352 -19.20 9.34 -16.68
N GLY A 353 -19.10 8.41 -15.73
CA GLY A 353 -19.91 7.20 -15.66
C GLY A 353 -21.43 7.43 -15.59
N PRO A 354 -21.95 8.38 -14.80
CA PRO A 354 -23.39 8.68 -14.77
C PRO A 354 -23.95 9.09 -16.15
N ASP A 355 -23.27 10.01 -16.84
CA ASP A 355 -23.67 10.48 -18.17
C ASP A 355 -23.55 9.35 -19.21
N MET A 356 -22.50 8.54 -19.09
CA MET A 356 -22.30 7.36 -19.93
C MET A 356 -23.44 6.36 -19.72
N LEU A 357 -23.83 6.08 -18.48
CA LEU A 357 -24.91 5.16 -18.14
C LEU A 357 -26.24 5.62 -18.73
N GLU A 358 -26.53 6.92 -18.69
CA GLU A 358 -27.73 7.49 -19.32
C GLU A 358 -27.72 7.32 -20.85
N LYS A 359 -26.60 7.63 -21.50
CA LYS A 359 -26.44 7.46 -22.95
C LYS A 359 -26.54 5.99 -23.38
N MET A 360 -25.96 5.08 -22.58
CA MET A 360 -26.07 3.64 -22.80
C MET A 360 -27.52 3.17 -22.72
N ARG A 361 -28.29 3.62 -21.71
CA ARG A 361 -29.73 3.32 -21.62
C ARG A 361 -30.51 3.81 -22.84
N LYS A 362 -30.28 5.05 -23.28
CA LYS A 362 -30.90 5.63 -24.49
C LYS A 362 -30.56 4.82 -25.75
N SER A 363 -29.35 4.29 -25.82
CA SER A 363 -28.84 3.48 -26.94
C SER A 363 -29.13 1.98 -26.79
N LYS A 364 -29.89 1.57 -25.76
CA LYS A 364 -30.20 0.16 -25.42
C LYS A 364 -28.96 -0.73 -25.25
N VAL A 365 -27.84 -0.15 -24.82
CA VAL A 365 -26.61 -0.86 -24.46
C VAL A 365 -26.61 -1.12 -22.95
N SER A 366 -26.38 -2.36 -22.55
CA SER A 366 -26.29 -2.72 -21.12
C SER A 366 -24.91 -2.41 -20.55
N TRP A 367 -24.86 -2.02 -19.27
CA TRP A 367 -23.59 -1.80 -18.56
C TRP A 367 -22.82 -3.12 -18.46
N GLN A 368 -21.65 -3.17 -19.09
CA GLN A 368 -20.83 -4.38 -19.13
C GLN A 368 -19.96 -4.48 -17.88
N LYS A 369 -19.88 -5.68 -17.29
CA LYS A 369 -18.95 -5.95 -16.19
C LYS A 369 -17.54 -6.20 -16.73
N ILE A 370 -16.53 -5.73 -16.00
CA ILE A 370 -15.10 -5.91 -16.32
C ILE A 370 -14.42 -6.50 -15.08
N ASP A 371 -13.66 -7.59 -15.23
CA ASP A 371 -12.82 -8.10 -14.13
C ASP A 371 -11.43 -7.42 -14.08
N GLY A 372 -10.63 -7.72 -13.05
CA GLY A 372 -9.32 -7.08 -12.90
C GLY A 372 -8.36 -7.38 -14.06
N LYS A 373 -8.37 -8.59 -14.64
CA LYS A 373 -7.50 -8.94 -15.77
C LYS A 373 -7.97 -8.25 -17.04
N GLU A 374 -9.28 -8.26 -17.29
CA GLU A 374 -9.89 -7.54 -18.41
C GLU A 374 -9.58 -6.03 -18.32
N MET A 375 -9.59 -5.44 -17.12
CA MET A 375 -9.23 -4.03 -16.90
C MET A 375 -7.78 -3.74 -17.30
N VAL A 376 -6.83 -4.57 -16.84
CA VAL A 376 -5.41 -4.42 -17.19
C VAL A 376 -5.18 -4.59 -18.69
N ASP A 377 -5.75 -5.63 -19.30
CA ASP A 377 -5.61 -5.90 -20.73
C ASP A 377 -6.22 -4.76 -21.57
N LEU A 378 -7.39 -4.25 -21.18
CA LEU A 378 -8.05 -3.11 -21.82
C LEU A 378 -7.19 -1.84 -21.76
N MET A 379 -6.65 -1.50 -20.59
CA MET A 379 -5.76 -0.35 -20.45
C MET A 379 -4.51 -0.48 -21.31
N GLU A 380 -3.90 -1.66 -21.37
CA GLU A 380 -2.72 -1.90 -22.21
C GLU A 380 -3.04 -1.66 -23.70
N TYR A 381 -4.18 -2.16 -24.19
CA TYR A 381 -4.63 -1.91 -25.56
C TYR A 381 -4.81 -0.41 -25.87
N LEU A 382 -5.47 0.31 -24.98
CA LEU A 382 -5.71 1.75 -25.14
C LEU A 382 -4.41 2.55 -25.05
N ASN A 383 -3.50 2.18 -24.14
CA ASN A 383 -2.18 2.81 -24.00
C ASN A 383 -1.30 2.64 -25.24
N ARG A 384 -1.48 1.58 -26.03
CA ARG A 384 -0.81 1.39 -27.32
C ARG A 384 -1.47 2.12 -28.48
N GLY A 385 -2.61 2.78 -28.27
CA GLY A 385 -3.28 3.65 -29.24
C GLY A 385 -4.26 2.93 -30.17
N MET A 386 -4.99 1.94 -29.64
CA MET A 386 -6.08 1.24 -30.33
C MET A 386 -5.74 0.68 -31.72
N ARG A 387 -4.59 -0.01 -31.86
CA ARG A 387 -4.14 -0.62 -33.12
C ARG A 387 -4.64 -2.06 -33.28
#